data_AF-A0A5J4TPG1-F1
#
_entry.id   AF-A0A5J4TPG1-F1
#
_cell.length_a   1.000
_cell.length_b   1.000
_cell.length_c   1.000
_cell.angle_alpha   90.00
_cell.angle_beta   90.00
_cell.angle_gamma   90.00
#
_symmetry.space_group_name_H-M   'P 1'
#
loop_
_entity.id
_entity.type
_entity.pdbx_description
1 polymer ?
#
loop_
_entity_poly.entity_id
_entity_poly.type
_entity_poly.pdbx_seq_one_letter_code
_entity_poly.pdbx_strand_id
1 'polypeptide(L)' 'MELDEQENFLLYPRRATQEELLQAAFEDDDYSETKAKRKAVGNALAQLIGYFNRDVKRNRDLASL' A
#
# COMPACT_ATOMS: atom_id res chain seq x y z
N MET A 1 17.76 -19.91 10.27
CA MET A 1 16.30 -19.83 10.38
C MET A 1 15.83 -19.21 9.08
N GLU A 2 15.05 -20.00 8.34
CA GLU A 2 14.63 -19.82 6.96
C GLU A 2 13.85 -18.51 6.79
N LEU A 3 14.07 -17.79 5.68
CA LEU A 3 13.34 -16.57 5.30
C LEU A 3 12.02 -16.92 4.60
N ASP A 4 11.27 -17.89 5.11
CA ASP A 4 10.18 -18.55 4.39
C ASP A 4 8.77 -18.15 4.86
N GLU A 5 8.63 -16.96 5.45
CA GLU A 5 7.31 -16.43 5.86
C GLU A 5 6.99 -15.06 5.21
N GLN A 6 7.54 -14.79 4.03
CA GLN A 6 6.95 -13.79 3.12
C GLN A 6 5.71 -14.39 2.41
N GLU A 7 4.87 -15.10 3.15
CA GLU A 7 3.57 -15.57 2.69
C GLU A 7 2.67 -14.35 2.45
N ASN A 8 2.71 -13.90 1.20
CA ASN A 8 1.51 -13.53 0.45
C ASN A 8 0.62 -12.48 1.14
N PHE A 9 1.18 -11.31 1.42
CA PHE A 9 0.41 -10.09 1.71
C PHE A 9 -0.54 -9.68 0.56
N LEU A 10 -0.54 -10.40 -0.56
CA LEU A 10 -1.41 -10.24 -1.73
C LEU A 10 -2.72 -11.03 -1.63
N LEU A 11 -3.13 -11.49 -0.44
CA LEU A 11 -4.48 -11.99 -0.24
C LEU A 11 -5.47 -10.82 -0.34
N TYR A 12 -5.99 -10.63 -1.55
CA TYR A 12 -7.07 -9.70 -1.89
C TYR A 12 -8.36 -10.08 -1.16
N PRO A 13 -8.96 -9.17 -0.38
CA PRO A 13 -10.39 -8.95 -0.50
C PRO A 13 -10.73 -7.46 -0.55
N ARG A 14 -11.53 -7.08 -1.57
CA ARG A 14 -12.10 -5.74 -1.83
C ARG A 14 -11.11 -4.72 -2.42
N ARG A 15 -11.36 -4.28 -3.67
CA ARG A 15 -10.64 -3.17 -4.31
C ARG A 15 -11.02 -1.87 -3.57
N ALA A 16 -10.29 -1.51 -2.52
CA ALA A 16 -10.44 -0.20 -1.89
C ALA A 16 -10.08 0.90 -2.89
N THR A 17 -10.83 2.00 -2.89
CA THR A 17 -10.58 3.15 -3.77
C THR A 17 -9.37 3.96 -3.28
N GLN A 18 -8.81 4.81 -4.14
CA GLN A 18 -7.67 5.67 -3.78
C GLN A 18 -7.99 6.57 -2.57
N GLU A 19 -9.22 7.08 -2.50
CA GLU A 19 -9.69 7.94 -1.42
C GLU A 19 -9.80 7.18 -0.09
N GLU A 20 -10.27 5.93 -0.11
CA GLU A 20 -10.34 5.07 1.07
C GLU A 20 -8.95 4.73 1.62
N LEU A 21 -7.97 4.48 0.74
CA LEU A 21 -6.58 4.23 1.14
C LEU A 21 -5.91 5.48 1.73
N LEU A 22 -6.22 6.65 1.17
CA LEU A 22 -5.69 7.92 1.63
C LEU A 22 -6.22 8.23 3.03
N GLN A 23 -7.53 8.11 3.24
CA GLN A 23 -8.17 8.34 4.53
C GLN A 23 -7.58 7.42 5.61
N ALA A 24 -7.44 6.12 5.34
CA ALA A 24 -6.85 5.17 6.26
C ALA A 24 -5.38 5.46 6.65
N ALA A 25 -4.63 6.19 5.81
CA ALA A 25 -3.25 6.57 6.10
C ALA A 25 -3.12 7.84 6.96
N PHE A 26 -4.17 8.66 7.05
CA PHE A 26 -4.15 9.96 7.72
C PHE A 26 -5.09 10.08 8.95
N GLU A 27 -5.98 9.11 9.19
CA GLU A 27 -7.03 9.23 10.23
C GLU A 27 -6.64 8.83 11.66
N ASP A 28 -5.36 8.59 11.99
CA ASP A 28 -4.93 8.21 13.35
C ASP A 28 -3.69 9.04 13.79
N ASP A 29 -3.92 10.29 14.18
CA ASP A 29 -2.92 11.16 14.85
C ASP A 29 -2.81 10.89 16.37
N ASP A 30 -3.23 9.69 16.81
CA ASP A 30 -3.00 9.20 18.18
C ASP A 30 -1.89 8.14 18.14
N TYR A 31 -0.68 8.62 18.43
CA TYR A 31 0.62 7.92 18.48
C TYR A 31 0.71 6.83 19.58
N SER A 32 -0.33 6.00 19.72
CA SER A 32 -0.44 4.86 20.61
C SER A 32 -0.91 3.59 19.85
N GLU A 33 -0.57 3.49 18.57
CA GLU A 33 -1.10 2.46 17.67
C GLU A 33 -0.63 1.03 18.00
N THR A 34 -1.61 0.19 18.31
CA THR A 34 -1.47 -1.28 18.33
C THR A 34 -0.82 -1.79 17.04
N LYS A 35 -0.02 -2.86 17.14
CA LYS A 35 0.70 -3.52 16.00
C LYS A 35 -0.17 -3.73 14.75
N ALA A 36 -1.49 -3.91 14.94
CA ALA A 36 -2.45 -4.06 13.85
C ALA A 36 -2.65 -2.78 13.02
N LYS A 37 -2.76 -1.61 13.66
CA LYS A 37 -2.92 -0.32 12.97
C LYS A 37 -1.66 0.04 12.17
N ARG A 38 -0.47 -0.10 12.77
CA ARG A 38 0.81 0.08 12.06
C ARG A 38 0.94 -0.85 10.84
N LYS A 39 0.48 -2.10 10.95
CA LYS A 39 0.44 -3.05 9.82
C LYS A 39 -0.53 -2.59 8.74
N ALA A 40 -1.71 -2.09 9.11
CA ALA A 40 -2.69 -1.57 8.17
C ALA A 40 -2.18 -0.32 7.42
N VAL A 41 -1.63 0.66 8.14
CA VAL A 41 -1.02 1.87 7.56
C VAL A 41 0.15 1.51 6.65
N GLY A 42 1.04 0.61 7.08
CA GLY A 42 2.16 0.13 6.25
C GLY A 42 1.68 -0.55 4.96
N ASN A 43 0.63 -1.36 5.04
CA ASN A 43 0.03 -2.02 3.87
C ASN A 43 -0.64 -1.03 2.92
N ALA A 44 -1.33 -0.01 3.44
CA ALA A 44 -1.93 1.05 2.63
C ALA A 44 -0.85 1.88 1.91
N LEU A 45 0.22 2.23 2.61
CA LEU A 45 1.35 2.96 2.04
C LEU A 45 2.06 2.17 0.92
N ALA A 46 2.31 0.88 1.12
CA ALA A 46 2.93 0.03 0.09
C ALA A 46 2.07 -0.05 -1.18
N GLN A 47 0.74 -0.10 -1.04
CA GLN A 47 -0.19 -0.09 -2.17
C GLN A 47 -0.15 1.24 -2.92
N LEU A 48 -0.10 2.36 -2.20
CA LEU A 48 -0.01 3.69 -2.80
C LEU A 48 1.28 3.87 -3.62
N ILE A 49 2.42 3.45 -3.06
CA ILE A 49 3.71 3.48 -3.77
C ILE A 49 3.65 2.59 -5.03
N GLY A 50 3.07 1.39 -4.92
CA GLY A 50 2.90 0.50 -6.06
C GLY A 50 2.00 1.07 -7.15
N TYR A 51 0.96 1.81 -6.78
CA TYR A 51 0.10 2.53 -7.71
C TYR A 51 0.88 3.59 -8.49
N PHE A 52 1.57 4.51 -7.80
CA PHE A 52 2.35 5.56 -8.46
C PHE A 52 3.45 5.00 -9.37
N ASN A 53 4.15 3.94 -8.94
CA ASN A 53 5.20 3.34 -9.76
C ASN A 53 4.66 2.74 -11.07
N ARG A 54 3.42 2.24 -11.08
CA ARG A 54 2.78 1.76 -12.31
C ARG A 54 2.47 2.91 -13.26
N ASP A 55 1.93 4.00 -12.75
CA ASP A 55 1.60 5.18 -13.55
C ASP A 55 2.85 5.87 -14.10
N VAL A 56 3.91 5.99 -13.29
CA VAL A 56 5.21 6.53 -13.74
C VAL A 56 5.83 5.66 -14.83
N LYS A 57 5.79 4.33 -14.69
CA LYS A 57 6.28 3.41 -15.74
C LYS A 57 5.46 3.56 -17.02
N ARG A 58 4.13 3.56 -16.92
CA ARG A 58 3.24 3.76 -18.07
C ARG A 58 3.50 5.09 -18.78
N ASN A 59 3.70 6.18 -18.03
CA ASN A 59 3.98 7.50 -18.59
C ASN A 59 5.34 7.53 -19.29
N ARG A 60 6.34 6.82 -18.76
CA ARG A 60 7.66 6.67 -19.41
C ARG A 60 7.55 5.90 -20.73
N ASP A 61 6.77 4.83 -20.75
CA ASP A 61 6.57 4.02 -21.96
C ASP A 61 5.85 4.83 -23.04
N LEU A 62 4.82 5.61 -22.66
CA LEU A 62 4.11 6.52 -23.56
C LEU A 62 4.98 7.68 -24.08
N ALA A 63 5.88 8.22 -23.25
CA ALA A 63 6.80 9.28 -23.64
C ALA A 63 7.96 8.79 -24.53
N SER A 64 8.18 7.47 -24.57
CA SER A 64 9.22 6.84 -25.40
C SER A 64 8.68 6.35 -26.76
N LEU A 65 7.42 6.67 -27.08
CA LEU A 65 6.68 6.30 -28.27
C LEU A 65 6.52 7.51 -29.20
#